data_AF-A0A1G3Y4H1-F1
#
_entry.id   AF-A0A1G3Y4H1-F1
#
_cell.length_a   1.000
_cell.length_b   1.000
_cell.length_c   1.000
_cell.angle_alpha   90.00
_cell.angle_beta   90.00
_cell.angle_gamma   90.00
#
_symmetry.space_group_name_H-M   'P 1'
#
loop_
_entity.id
_entity.type
_entity.pdbx_description
1 polymer ?
#
loop_
_entity_poly.entity_id
_entity_poly.type
_entity_poly.pdbx_seq_one_letter_code
_entity_poly.pdbx_strand_id
1 'polypeptide(L)'
;MNKHKTILIISSFFAVIPCFTQNPGFPVKTVIQFLLVVLILSGCSKSDIAKSSQVLAKVDDKEITTSYFERQIKNLPESVQRLSLEGEGKRAILEGMINREILYKEAVKRGINKDAEIKRRLEDMEKELVISTFIQREFGSRLMVEDKEVQDYYNTHINEFKNREEIRISQIIVSEEKDAGDILGKLKEGKDFGALAAEYSVDKPTAVRKGDVGYFTYKMLPAEIRDIVFGMRTGEISGPYKMPDGYEIYKITDRRTVSYSFEQVKNAVKLQLIDQKIQDSLKALLDDLKKDMKIQINESLLK
;
A
#
# COMPACT_ATOMS: atom_id res chain seq x y z
N MET A 1 42.22 14.27 -30.35
CA MET A 1 41.93 15.64 -29.86
C MET A 1 41.33 15.55 -28.48
N ASN A 2 42.03 16.18 -27.53
CA ASN A 2 41.79 16.43 -26.10
C ASN A 2 41.16 15.36 -25.19
N LYS A 3 42.10 14.65 -24.54
CA LYS A 3 42.03 14.12 -23.17
C LYS A 3 42.15 15.27 -22.17
N HIS A 4 41.52 15.16 -20.99
CA HIS A 4 42.17 15.50 -19.72
C HIS A 4 41.58 14.66 -18.58
N LYS A 5 42.43 13.79 -18.02
CA LYS A 5 42.39 13.26 -16.65
C LYS A 5 42.94 14.32 -15.68
N THR A 6 42.68 14.12 -14.37
CA THR A 6 43.57 14.40 -13.18
C THR A 6 42.74 14.90 -11.97
N ILE A 7 42.92 14.58 -10.68
CA ILE A 7 43.68 13.63 -9.82
C ILE A 7 43.06 13.77 -8.39
N LEU A 8 43.09 12.71 -7.56
CA LEU A 8 42.86 12.68 -6.10
C LEU A 8 43.91 13.50 -5.31
N ILE A 9 43.54 14.16 -4.19
CA ILE A 9 44.43 14.30 -3.02
C ILE A 9 43.64 14.24 -1.69
N ILE A 10 44.22 13.48 -0.76
CA ILE A 10 43.89 13.19 0.65
C ILE A 10 44.64 14.17 1.58
N SER A 11 44.08 14.54 2.74
CA SER A 11 44.74 14.71 4.07
C SER A 11 43.87 15.63 4.95
N SER A 12 43.43 15.29 6.17
CA SER A 12 44.14 14.90 7.40
C SER A 12 45.11 15.98 7.90
N PHE A 13 44.68 16.80 8.86
CA PHE A 13 45.58 17.60 9.70
C PHE A 13 45.16 17.55 11.17
N PHE A 14 45.99 16.83 11.94
CA PHE A 14 46.16 16.86 13.39
C PHE A 14 47.42 17.72 13.67
N ALA A 15 47.36 18.65 14.62
CA ALA A 15 48.49 19.27 15.36
C ALA A 15 47.84 20.22 16.40
N VAL A 16 47.80 19.98 17.72
CA VAL A 16 48.84 19.81 18.77
C VAL A 16 49.72 21.06 18.98
N ILE A 17 49.87 21.42 20.28
CA ILE A 17 50.96 22.18 20.96
C ILE A 17 50.66 23.69 21.23
N PRO A 18 51.08 24.33 22.36
CA PRO A 18 51.60 23.83 23.67
C PRO A 18 50.93 24.43 24.93
N CYS A 19 51.22 23.74 26.04
CA CYS A 19 51.18 24.19 27.43
C CYS A 19 52.24 25.29 27.72
N PHE A 20 51.90 26.32 28.51
CA PHE A 20 52.88 27.15 29.22
C PHE A 20 52.36 27.51 30.62
N THR A 21 53.33 27.68 31.50
CA THR A 21 53.37 27.47 32.95
C THR A 21 52.89 28.61 33.85
N GLN A 22 52.37 28.24 35.03
CA GLN A 22 52.57 28.84 36.38
C GLN A 22 52.16 30.31 36.68
N ASN A 23 51.15 30.42 37.56
CA ASN A 23 50.75 31.41 38.61
C ASN A 23 51.80 32.41 39.16
N PRO A 24 51.45 33.40 40.05
CA PRO A 24 50.14 33.88 40.54
C PRO A 24 49.98 35.43 40.71
N GLY A 25 48.75 35.92 40.99
CA GLY A 25 48.55 37.12 41.84
C GLY A 25 47.43 38.12 41.49
N PHE A 26 46.55 38.37 42.48
CA PHE A 26 45.69 39.56 42.69
C PHE A 26 44.25 39.58 42.09
N PRO A 27 43.27 40.26 42.75
CA PRO A 27 42.11 39.58 43.35
C PRO A 27 40.73 40.13 42.95
N VAL A 28 39.73 39.30 43.24
CA VAL A 28 38.31 39.56 43.56
C VAL A 28 37.85 41.03 43.56
N LYS A 29 37.00 41.40 42.60
CA LYS A 29 35.67 42.04 42.78
C LYS A 29 35.11 42.44 41.41
N THR A 30 33.77 42.41 41.31
CA THR A 30 32.91 42.92 40.20
C THR A 30 32.46 41.87 39.17
N VAL A 31 31.59 40.93 39.59
CA VAL A 31 30.68 40.20 38.70
C VAL A 31 29.25 40.43 39.19
N ILE A 32 28.71 41.60 38.89
CA ILE A 32 27.27 41.88 38.85
C ILE A 32 27.11 42.90 37.72
N GLN A 33 26.74 42.46 36.52
CA GLN A 33 25.92 43.20 35.54
C GLN A 33 25.84 42.42 34.21
N PHE A 34 25.25 41.23 34.17
CA PHE A 34 24.77 40.63 32.89
C PHE A 34 23.58 39.72 33.19
N LEU A 35 22.51 40.32 33.70
CA LEU A 35 21.20 39.70 33.90
C LEU A 35 20.16 40.53 33.14
N LEU A 36 20.15 40.42 31.81
CA LEU A 36 19.06 40.79 30.90
C LEU A 36 19.59 40.69 29.46
N VAL A 37 19.38 39.55 28.80
CA VAL A 37 19.00 39.33 27.38
C VAL A 37 19.09 37.82 27.13
N VAL A 38 18.12 37.07 27.64
CA VAL A 38 17.76 35.73 27.12
C VAL A 38 16.24 35.67 27.11
N LEU A 39 15.63 36.31 26.12
CA LEU A 39 14.18 36.28 25.92
C LEU A 39 13.83 36.43 24.43
N ILE A 40 14.52 35.69 23.55
CA ILE A 40 14.10 35.54 22.15
C ILE A 40 14.46 34.13 21.67
N LEU A 41 13.83 33.08 22.20
CA LEU A 41 13.76 31.75 21.53
C LEU A 41 12.47 31.02 21.95
N SER A 42 11.32 31.56 21.55
CA SER A 42 10.04 30.83 21.52
C SER A 42 9.17 31.35 20.37
N GLY A 43 9.80 31.57 19.20
CA GLY A 43 9.14 32.06 17.99
C GLY A 43 8.70 30.98 16.99
N CYS A 44 9.15 29.73 17.14
CA CYS A 44 8.79 28.63 16.23
C CYS A 44 7.59 27.86 16.78
N SER A 45 6.39 28.36 16.50
CA SER A 45 5.11 27.63 16.61
C SER A 45 3.95 28.51 16.13
N LYS A 46 3.95 29.80 16.49
CA LYS A 46 2.86 30.72 16.13
C LYS A 46 2.76 31.02 14.64
N SER A 47 3.88 31.11 13.90
CA SER A 47 3.87 31.41 12.46
C SER A 47 3.31 30.27 11.61
N ASP A 48 3.63 29.02 11.95
CA ASP A 48 3.20 27.84 11.18
C ASP A 48 1.76 27.44 11.52
N ILE A 49 1.33 27.63 12.78
CA ILE A 49 -0.08 27.53 13.18
C ILE A 49 -0.91 28.65 12.52
N ALA A 50 -0.37 29.88 12.45
CA ALA A 50 -1.05 30.99 11.78
C ALA A 50 -1.18 30.75 10.27
N LYS A 51 -0.14 30.22 9.59
CA LYS A 51 -0.21 29.88 8.16
C LYS A 51 -1.15 28.71 7.86
N SER A 52 -1.15 27.66 8.69
CA SER A 52 -1.98 26.46 8.51
C SER A 52 -3.49 26.68 8.78
N SER A 53 -3.83 27.76 9.48
CA SER A 53 -5.21 28.18 9.76
C SER A 53 -5.73 29.28 8.80
N GLN A 54 -4.92 29.74 7.85
CA GLN A 54 -5.37 30.74 6.86
C GLN A 54 -6.52 30.21 6.00
N VAL A 55 -7.56 31.03 5.85
CA VAL A 55 -8.75 30.70 5.05
C VAL A 55 -8.47 31.00 3.58
N LEU A 56 -8.59 29.99 2.72
CA LEU A 56 -8.46 30.12 1.26
C LEU A 56 -9.80 30.41 0.58
N ALA A 57 -10.88 29.83 1.10
CA ALA A 57 -12.24 30.07 0.64
C ALA A 57 -13.25 29.83 1.76
N LYS A 58 -14.45 30.38 1.59
CA LYS A 58 -15.57 30.22 2.53
C LYS A 58 -16.85 29.89 1.77
N VAL A 59 -17.57 28.88 2.23
CA VAL A 59 -18.87 28.44 1.72
C VAL A 59 -19.86 28.51 2.88
N ASP A 60 -20.61 29.62 2.97
CA ASP A 60 -21.39 30.04 4.14
C ASP A 60 -20.56 30.06 5.44
N ASP A 61 -20.83 29.13 6.35
CA ASP A 61 -20.17 28.90 7.62
C ASP A 61 -18.94 27.99 7.53
N LYS A 62 -18.75 27.29 6.40
CA LYS A 62 -17.61 26.38 6.20
C LYS A 62 -16.39 27.12 5.65
N GLU A 63 -15.28 27.03 6.36
CA GLU A 63 -13.98 27.55 5.93
C GLU A 63 -13.10 26.45 5.35
N ILE A 64 -12.53 26.70 4.17
CA ILE A 64 -11.52 25.87 3.53
C ILE A 64 -10.16 26.49 3.86
N THR A 65 -9.44 25.86 4.79
CA THR A 65 -8.13 26.36 5.24
C THR A 65 -6.98 25.85 4.37
N THR A 66 -5.85 26.54 4.41
CA THR A 66 -4.58 26.11 3.80
C THR A 66 -4.18 24.70 4.21
N SER A 67 -4.27 24.36 5.50
CA SER A 67 -3.91 23.01 5.97
C SER A 67 -4.84 21.92 5.44
N TYR A 68 -6.14 22.21 5.34
CA TYR A 68 -7.08 21.26 4.75
C TYR A 68 -6.79 21.07 3.26
N PHE A 69 -6.59 22.16 2.53
CA PHE A 69 -6.21 22.16 1.12
C PHE A 69 -4.92 21.36 0.85
N GLU A 70 -3.86 21.61 1.61
CA GLU A 70 -2.58 20.91 1.47
C GLU A 70 -2.70 19.41 1.78
N ARG A 71 -3.49 19.02 2.80
CA ARG A 71 -3.77 17.60 3.08
C ARG A 71 -4.49 16.93 1.90
N GLN A 72 -5.44 17.62 1.26
CA GLN A 72 -6.12 17.07 0.10
C GLN A 72 -5.16 16.88 -1.09
N ILE A 73 -4.27 17.85 -1.34
CA ILE A 73 -3.26 17.73 -2.42
C ILE A 73 -2.34 16.52 -2.18
N LYS A 74 -1.86 16.34 -0.95
CA LYS A 74 -0.96 15.22 -0.60
C LYS A 74 -1.58 13.84 -0.82
N ASN A 75 -2.91 13.75 -0.81
CA ASN A 75 -3.64 12.49 -1.03
C ASN A 75 -3.86 12.17 -2.52
N LEU A 76 -3.51 13.08 -3.45
CA LEU A 76 -3.63 12.85 -4.89
C LEU A 76 -2.46 12.00 -5.41
N PRO A 77 -2.62 11.29 -6.55
CA PRO A 77 -1.50 10.64 -7.22
C PRO A 77 -0.37 11.61 -7.54
N GLU A 78 0.90 11.18 -7.45
CA GLU A 78 2.07 12.05 -7.61
C GLU A 78 2.09 12.78 -8.96
N SER A 79 1.62 12.13 -10.02
CA SER A 79 1.47 12.74 -11.35
C SER A 79 0.56 13.97 -11.33
N VAL A 80 -0.53 13.91 -10.56
CA VAL A 80 -1.49 15.01 -10.40
C VAL A 80 -0.92 16.07 -9.48
N GLN A 81 -0.21 15.70 -8.42
CA GLN A 81 0.45 16.65 -7.54
C GLN A 81 1.39 17.57 -8.34
N ARG A 82 2.28 17.01 -9.17
CA ARG A 82 3.25 17.80 -9.95
C ARG A 82 2.58 18.81 -10.90
N LEU A 83 1.49 18.42 -11.55
CA LEU A 83 0.72 19.29 -12.45
C LEU A 83 -0.11 20.34 -11.71
N SER A 84 -0.48 20.09 -10.46
CA SER A 84 -1.42 20.91 -9.69
C SER A 84 -0.76 21.95 -8.78
N LEU A 85 0.58 21.99 -8.71
CA LEU A 85 1.31 22.78 -7.72
C LEU A 85 1.60 24.24 -8.14
N GLU A 86 1.19 24.67 -9.33
CA GLU A 86 1.44 26.02 -9.85
C GLU A 86 0.17 26.71 -10.36
N GLY A 87 0.06 28.02 -10.09
CA GLY A 87 -0.95 28.93 -10.66
C GLY A 87 -2.39 28.38 -10.73
N GLU A 88 -2.88 28.19 -11.95
CA GLU A 88 -4.24 27.78 -12.28
C GLU A 88 -4.61 26.39 -11.77
N GLY A 89 -3.64 25.46 -11.64
CA GLY A 89 -3.90 24.11 -11.13
C GLY A 89 -4.37 24.11 -9.68
N LYS A 90 -3.72 24.91 -8.82
CA LYS A 90 -4.14 25.10 -7.42
C LYS A 90 -5.53 25.71 -7.35
N ARG A 91 -5.83 26.67 -8.23
CA ARG A 91 -7.15 27.31 -8.30
C ARG A 91 -8.22 26.30 -8.69
N ALA A 92 -7.98 25.46 -9.68
CA ALA A 92 -8.93 24.43 -10.11
C ALA A 92 -9.21 23.40 -9.00
N ILE A 93 -8.20 22.97 -8.24
CA ILE A 93 -8.42 22.10 -7.07
C ILE A 93 -9.28 22.80 -6.02
N LEU A 94 -8.97 24.06 -5.69
CA LEU A 94 -9.72 24.82 -4.70
C LEU A 94 -11.18 24.97 -5.13
N GLU A 95 -11.41 25.28 -6.41
CA GLU A 95 -12.75 25.39 -7.01
C GLU A 95 -13.50 24.05 -6.96
N GLY A 96 -12.82 22.92 -7.22
CA GLY A 96 -13.37 21.59 -7.01
C GLY A 96 -13.77 21.31 -5.55
N MET A 97 -13.00 21.79 -4.58
CA MET A 97 -13.33 21.67 -3.15
C MET A 97 -14.54 22.52 -2.77
N ILE A 98 -14.62 23.75 -3.28
CA ILE A 98 -15.78 24.64 -3.10
C ILE A 98 -17.04 23.97 -3.68
N ASN A 99 -16.98 23.48 -4.91
CA ASN A 99 -18.11 22.83 -5.56
C ASN A 99 -18.57 21.58 -4.80
N ARG A 100 -17.63 20.78 -4.27
CA ARG A 100 -17.95 19.61 -3.45
C ARG A 100 -18.67 20.01 -2.15
N GLU A 101 -18.24 21.07 -1.49
CA GLU A 101 -18.90 21.57 -0.27
C GLU A 101 -20.33 22.07 -0.56
N ILE A 102 -20.53 22.79 -1.67
CA ILE A 102 -21.87 23.22 -2.11
C ILE A 102 -22.79 22.01 -2.35
N LEU A 103 -22.30 20.99 -3.06
CA LEU A 103 -23.06 19.76 -3.30
C LEU A 103 -23.37 19.00 -2.02
N TYR A 104 -22.41 18.92 -1.09
CA TYR A 104 -22.61 18.29 0.21
C TYR A 104 -23.70 19.01 1.03
N LYS A 105 -23.66 20.34 1.09
CA LYS A 105 -24.69 21.16 1.77
C LYS A 105 -26.08 20.94 1.17
N GLU A 106 -26.20 20.90 -0.16
CA GLU A 106 -27.47 20.62 -0.82
C GLU A 106 -27.97 19.19 -0.52
N ALA A 107 -27.08 18.19 -0.51
CA ALA A 107 -27.42 16.82 -0.13
C ALA A 107 -27.91 16.73 1.33
N VAL A 108 -27.26 17.43 2.26
CA VAL A 108 -27.68 17.53 3.66
C VAL A 108 -29.04 18.22 3.80
N LYS A 109 -29.27 19.31 3.06
CA LYS A 109 -30.55 20.02 3.03
C LYS A 109 -31.69 19.12 2.54
N ARG A 110 -31.41 18.24 1.57
CA ARG A 110 -32.35 17.20 1.09
C ARG A 110 -32.48 16.00 2.01
N GLY A 111 -31.77 15.99 3.15
CA GLY A 111 -31.85 14.93 4.14
C GLY A 111 -31.11 13.65 3.77
N ILE A 112 -30.25 13.67 2.73
CA ILE A 112 -29.49 12.48 2.31
C ILE A 112 -28.62 11.95 3.45
N ASN A 113 -28.02 12.84 4.26
CA ASN A 113 -27.22 12.45 5.42
C ASN A 113 -28.02 11.81 6.58
N LYS A 114 -29.35 11.75 6.49
CA LYS A 114 -30.22 11.05 7.46
C LYS A 114 -30.68 9.68 6.95
N ASP A 115 -30.27 9.30 5.74
CA ASP A 115 -30.57 8.01 5.16
C ASP A 115 -30.00 6.87 6.04
N ALA A 116 -30.82 5.83 6.25
CA ALA A 116 -30.47 4.73 7.15
C ALA A 116 -29.32 3.86 6.61
N GLU A 117 -29.15 3.76 5.29
CA GLU A 117 -28.01 3.09 4.68
C GLU A 117 -26.73 3.90 4.87
N ILE A 118 -26.78 5.23 4.69
CA ILE A 118 -25.61 6.09 4.94
C ILE A 118 -25.19 6.02 6.41
N LYS A 119 -26.14 6.06 7.34
CA LYS A 119 -25.84 5.95 8.77
C LYS A 119 -25.15 4.61 9.10
N ARG A 120 -25.68 3.49 8.59
CA ARG A 120 -25.07 2.16 8.78
C ARG A 120 -23.65 2.09 8.22
N ARG A 121 -23.44 2.58 6.99
CA ARG A 121 -22.10 2.63 6.37
C ARG A 121 -21.11 3.47 7.18
N LEU A 122 -21.56 4.60 7.74
CA LEU A 122 -20.70 5.43 8.59
C LEU A 122 -20.32 4.71 9.89
N GLU A 123 -21.25 4.00 10.53
CA GLU A 123 -20.99 3.20 11.72
C GLU A 123 -20.00 2.06 11.43
N ASP A 124 -20.17 1.35 10.31
CA ASP A 124 -19.24 0.31 9.87
C ASP A 124 -17.85 0.89 9.56
N MET A 125 -17.78 1.99 8.83
CA MET A 125 -16.52 2.68 8.52
C MET A 125 -15.79 3.17 9.78
N GLU A 126 -16.53 3.73 10.75
CA GLU A 126 -15.96 4.16 12.02
C GLU A 126 -15.36 2.97 12.77
N LYS A 127 -16.12 1.88 12.87
CA LYS A 127 -15.66 0.65 13.53
C LYS A 127 -14.38 0.11 12.90
N GLU A 128 -14.34 -0.02 11.58
CA GLU A 128 -13.14 -0.52 10.88
C GLU A 128 -11.95 0.42 11.00
N LEU A 129 -12.16 1.74 10.99
CA LEU A 129 -11.09 2.72 11.21
C LEU A 129 -10.52 2.62 12.63
N VAL A 130 -11.38 2.45 13.64
CA VAL A 130 -10.95 2.28 15.04
C VAL A 130 -10.18 0.98 15.21
N ILE A 131 -10.67 -0.14 14.67
CA ILE A 131 -10.00 -1.45 14.73
C ILE A 131 -8.64 -1.39 14.04
N SER A 132 -8.58 -0.90 12.79
CA SER A 132 -7.32 -0.82 12.04
C SER A 132 -6.31 0.12 12.72
N THR A 133 -6.76 1.25 13.27
CA THR A 133 -5.90 2.17 14.03
C THR A 133 -5.38 1.51 15.32
N PHE A 134 -6.23 0.75 16.02
CA PHE A 134 -5.83 0.00 17.20
C PHE A 134 -4.76 -1.05 16.87
N ILE A 135 -5.00 -1.89 15.86
CA ILE A 135 -4.04 -2.91 15.38
C ILE A 135 -2.72 -2.25 14.98
N GLN A 136 -2.76 -1.15 14.23
CA GLN A 136 -1.56 -0.43 13.81
C GLN A 136 -0.76 0.10 15.02
N ARG A 137 -1.43 0.67 16.02
CA ARG A 137 -0.77 1.22 17.22
C ARG A 137 -0.23 0.12 18.13
N GLU A 138 -0.93 -1.01 18.21
CA GLU A 138 -0.54 -2.13 19.08
C GLU A 138 0.66 -2.89 18.50
N PHE A 139 0.67 -3.10 17.18
CA PHE A 139 1.63 -4.01 16.53
C PHE A 139 2.61 -3.32 15.57
N GLY A 140 2.23 -2.21 14.94
CA GLY A 140 2.92 -1.66 13.77
C GLY A 140 4.38 -1.27 13.98
N SER A 141 4.74 -0.68 15.12
CA SER A 141 6.14 -0.34 15.44
C SER A 141 6.87 -1.40 16.25
N ARG A 142 6.13 -2.35 16.86
CA ARG A 142 6.68 -3.36 17.77
C ARG A 142 7.12 -4.63 17.06
N LEU A 143 6.44 -4.99 15.96
CA LEU A 143 6.71 -6.22 15.21
C LEU A 143 7.74 -5.97 14.09
N MET A 144 8.94 -5.57 14.50
CA MET A 144 10.06 -5.49 13.56
C MET A 144 10.50 -6.90 13.15
N VAL A 145 10.84 -7.05 11.87
CA VAL A 145 11.49 -8.27 11.35
C VAL A 145 12.93 -7.91 11.02
N GLU A 146 13.85 -8.54 11.73
CA GLU A 146 15.28 -8.35 11.50
C GLU A 146 15.72 -9.08 10.22
N ASP A 147 16.74 -8.55 9.55
CA ASP A 147 17.27 -9.17 8.33
C ASP A 147 17.77 -10.61 8.58
N LYS A 148 18.23 -10.91 9.80
CA LYS A 148 18.58 -12.27 10.21
C LYS A 148 17.38 -13.21 10.16
N GLU A 149 16.21 -12.78 10.63
CA GLU A 149 14.98 -13.59 10.58
C GLU A 149 14.55 -13.86 9.14
N VAL A 150 14.69 -12.87 8.26
CA VAL A 150 14.41 -13.02 6.82
C VAL A 150 15.38 -14.04 6.19
N GLN A 151 16.66 -13.97 6.56
CA GLN A 151 17.68 -14.90 6.06
C GLN A 151 17.45 -16.32 6.58
N ASP A 152 17.11 -16.48 7.86
CA ASP A 152 16.78 -17.76 8.47
C ASP A 152 15.53 -18.37 7.80
N TYR A 153 14.49 -17.56 7.53
CA TYR A 153 13.34 -18.00 6.76
C TYR A 153 13.74 -18.48 5.36
N TYR A 154 14.52 -17.69 4.62
CA TYR A 154 14.97 -18.06 3.27
C TYR A 154 15.75 -19.38 3.26
N ASN A 155 16.64 -19.58 4.23
CA ASN A 155 17.45 -20.79 4.33
C ASN A 155 16.64 -22.03 4.72
N THR A 156 15.72 -21.88 5.68
CA THR A 156 14.85 -22.98 6.14
C THR A 156 13.76 -23.33 5.14
N HIS A 157 13.36 -22.38 4.30
CA HIS A 157 12.34 -22.53 3.25
C HIS A 157 12.96 -22.47 1.85
N ILE A 158 14.21 -22.92 1.68
CA ILE A 158 14.95 -22.76 0.41
C ILE A 158 14.22 -23.39 -0.80
N ASN A 159 13.45 -24.45 -0.57
CA ASN A 159 12.64 -25.13 -1.58
C ASN A 159 11.45 -24.28 -2.06
N GLU A 160 11.05 -23.26 -1.29
CA GLU A 160 10.06 -22.27 -1.72
C GLU A 160 10.64 -21.22 -2.66
N PHE A 161 11.98 -21.15 -2.80
CA PHE A 161 12.66 -20.12 -3.58
C PHE A 161 13.52 -20.67 -4.71
N LYS A 162 14.04 -21.89 -4.55
CA LYS A 162 14.85 -22.57 -5.56
C LYS A 162 14.04 -23.60 -6.32
N ASN A 163 14.36 -23.71 -7.62
CA ASN A 163 13.74 -24.65 -8.54
C ASN A 163 12.20 -24.62 -8.50
N ARG A 164 11.64 -23.42 -8.28
CA ARG A 164 10.20 -23.24 -8.28
C ARG A 164 9.69 -23.44 -9.69
N GLU A 165 8.71 -24.31 -9.81
CA GLU A 165 7.94 -24.39 -11.02
C GLU A 165 6.93 -23.25 -11.08
N GLU A 166 6.93 -22.56 -12.21
CA GLU A 166 5.97 -21.51 -12.53
C GLU A 166 5.34 -21.79 -13.88
N ILE A 167 4.03 -21.62 -13.97
CA ILE A 167 3.26 -21.71 -15.21
C ILE A 167 2.72 -20.34 -15.57
N ARG A 168 2.79 -19.99 -16.85
CA ARG A 168 2.14 -18.80 -17.38
C ARG A 168 0.77 -19.16 -17.90
N ILE A 169 -0.25 -18.45 -17.44
CA ILE A 169 -1.64 -18.77 -17.76
C ILE A 169 -2.22 -17.64 -18.61
N SER A 170 -3.03 -18.01 -19.60
CA SER A 170 -4.01 -17.11 -20.20
C SER A 170 -5.42 -17.58 -19.86
N GLN A 171 -6.34 -16.65 -19.62
CA GLN A 171 -7.70 -16.94 -19.21
C GLN A 171 -8.73 -16.25 -20.10
N ILE A 172 -9.91 -16.86 -20.18
CA ILE A 172 -11.14 -16.26 -20.69
C ILE A 172 -12.18 -16.42 -19.60
N ILE A 173 -12.79 -15.31 -19.17
CA ILE A 173 -13.85 -15.32 -18.17
C ILE A 173 -15.16 -14.90 -18.84
N VAL A 174 -16.22 -15.67 -18.65
CA VAL A 174 -17.57 -15.32 -19.13
C VAL A 174 -18.60 -15.54 -18.02
N SER A 175 -19.72 -14.85 -18.08
CA SER A 175 -20.75 -14.96 -17.03
C SER A 175 -21.52 -16.28 -17.09
N GLU A 176 -21.76 -16.80 -18.29
CA GLU A 176 -22.64 -17.94 -18.53
C GLU A 176 -21.88 -19.19 -19.01
N GLU A 177 -22.33 -20.37 -18.57
CA GLU A 177 -21.73 -21.66 -18.96
C GLU A 177 -21.82 -21.90 -20.46
N LYS A 178 -22.94 -21.50 -21.04
CA LYS A 178 -23.20 -21.64 -22.47
C LYS A 178 -22.14 -20.91 -23.29
N ASP A 179 -21.80 -19.68 -22.89
CA ASP A 179 -20.80 -18.89 -23.60
C ASP A 179 -19.41 -19.55 -23.52
N ALA A 180 -19.08 -20.12 -22.36
CA ALA A 180 -17.83 -20.86 -22.19
C ALA A 180 -17.81 -22.12 -23.08
N GLY A 181 -18.93 -22.83 -23.18
CA GLY A 181 -19.11 -23.95 -24.10
C GLY A 181 -18.93 -23.56 -25.57
N ASP A 182 -19.54 -22.45 -25.99
CA ASP A 182 -19.44 -21.92 -27.36
C ASP A 182 -17.99 -21.52 -27.69
N ILE A 183 -17.28 -20.91 -26.74
CA ILE A 183 -15.86 -20.56 -26.86
C ILE A 183 -14.99 -21.80 -26.99
N LEU A 184 -15.24 -22.85 -26.19
CA LEU A 184 -14.52 -24.12 -26.32
C LEU A 184 -14.75 -24.80 -27.68
N GLY A 185 -15.96 -24.69 -28.23
CA GLY A 185 -16.25 -25.12 -29.60
C GLY A 185 -15.35 -24.40 -30.61
N LYS A 186 -15.30 -23.07 -30.56
CA LYS A 186 -14.44 -22.23 -31.41
C LYS A 186 -12.95 -22.55 -31.25
N LEU A 187 -12.49 -22.82 -30.02
CA LEU A 187 -11.10 -23.21 -29.75
C LEU A 187 -10.76 -24.57 -30.36
N LYS A 188 -11.68 -25.55 -30.32
CA LYS A 188 -11.51 -26.86 -30.98
C LYS A 188 -11.45 -26.75 -32.51
N GLU A 189 -12.12 -25.75 -33.08
CA GLU A 189 -12.01 -25.39 -34.51
C GLU A 189 -10.70 -24.67 -34.87
N GLY A 190 -9.82 -24.42 -33.89
CA GLY A 190 -8.52 -23.78 -34.11
C GLY A 190 -8.53 -22.25 -34.10
N LYS A 191 -9.61 -21.63 -33.59
CA LYS A 191 -9.60 -20.17 -33.35
C LYS A 191 -8.54 -19.79 -32.31
N ASP A 192 -7.94 -18.62 -32.48
CA ASP A 192 -6.92 -18.11 -31.55
C ASP A 192 -7.53 -17.79 -30.18
N PHE A 193 -6.89 -18.28 -29.12
CA PHE A 193 -7.33 -18.06 -27.75
C PHE A 193 -7.33 -16.57 -27.38
N GLY A 194 -6.30 -15.83 -27.81
CA GLY A 194 -6.18 -14.41 -27.52
C GLY A 194 -7.28 -13.57 -28.19
N ALA A 195 -7.65 -13.92 -29.42
CA ALA A 195 -8.76 -13.30 -30.13
C ALA A 195 -10.09 -13.53 -29.42
N LEU A 196 -10.36 -14.77 -28.98
CA LEU A 196 -11.58 -15.08 -28.23
C LEU A 196 -11.59 -14.41 -26.84
N ALA A 197 -10.43 -14.30 -26.18
CA ALA A 197 -10.30 -13.54 -24.94
C ALA A 197 -10.66 -12.06 -25.15
N ALA A 198 -10.14 -11.45 -26.21
CA ALA A 198 -10.43 -10.05 -26.55
C ALA A 198 -11.91 -9.81 -26.88
N GLU A 199 -12.54 -10.76 -27.58
CA GLU A 199 -13.93 -10.65 -28.03
C GLU A 199 -14.95 -10.94 -26.91
N TYR A 200 -14.75 -12.02 -26.14
CA TYR A 200 -15.79 -12.55 -25.25
C TYR A 200 -15.51 -12.33 -23.76
N SER A 201 -14.24 -12.17 -23.34
CA SER A 201 -13.92 -12.15 -21.91
C SER A 201 -14.54 -10.92 -21.22
N VAL A 202 -15.17 -11.13 -20.07
CA VAL A 202 -15.65 -10.06 -19.18
C VAL A 202 -14.51 -9.39 -18.41
N ASP A 203 -13.38 -10.10 -18.26
CA ASP A 203 -12.14 -9.56 -17.68
C ASP A 203 -11.38 -8.72 -18.71
N LYS A 204 -11.80 -7.46 -18.87
CA LYS A 204 -11.25 -6.52 -19.85
C LYS A 204 -9.74 -6.25 -19.68
N PRO A 205 -9.19 -6.10 -18.46
CA PRO A 205 -7.75 -5.92 -18.25
C PRO A 205 -6.87 -7.04 -18.83
N THR A 206 -7.30 -8.30 -18.77
CA THR A 206 -6.53 -9.42 -19.36
C THR A 206 -6.90 -9.65 -20.81
N ALA A 207 -8.15 -9.40 -21.22
CA ALA A 207 -8.62 -9.53 -22.61
C ALA A 207 -7.74 -8.76 -23.61
N VAL A 208 -7.36 -7.51 -23.28
CA VAL A 208 -6.46 -6.70 -24.12
C VAL A 208 -5.03 -7.26 -24.21
N ARG A 209 -4.64 -8.12 -23.28
CA ARG A 209 -3.38 -8.88 -23.25
C ARG A 209 -3.57 -10.32 -23.70
N LYS A 210 -4.57 -10.59 -24.54
CA LYS A 210 -4.88 -11.94 -25.07
C LYS A 210 -5.21 -12.95 -23.96
N GLY A 211 -5.75 -12.48 -22.84
CA GLY A 211 -6.07 -13.27 -21.65
C GLY A 211 -4.88 -13.51 -20.71
N ASP A 212 -3.68 -13.01 -21.01
CA ASP A 212 -2.49 -13.29 -20.19
C ASP A 212 -2.58 -12.69 -18.78
N VAL A 213 -2.42 -13.57 -17.79
CA VAL A 213 -2.37 -13.22 -16.35
C VAL A 213 -0.98 -13.32 -15.76
N GLY A 214 0.01 -13.79 -16.53
CA GLY A 214 1.39 -13.92 -16.07
C GLY A 214 1.69 -15.26 -15.41
N TYR A 215 2.81 -15.31 -14.67
CA TYR A 215 3.33 -16.53 -14.05
C TYR A 215 2.75 -16.77 -12.66
N PHE A 216 2.37 -18.00 -12.40
CA PHE A 216 1.83 -18.47 -11.13
C PHE A 216 2.62 -19.65 -10.62
N THR A 217 2.77 -19.70 -9.30
CA THR A 217 3.26 -20.87 -8.58
C THR A 217 2.05 -21.65 -8.05
N TYR A 218 2.24 -22.91 -7.71
CA TYR A 218 1.14 -23.79 -7.27
C TYR A 218 0.31 -23.19 -6.11
N LYS A 219 0.98 -22.56 -5.13
CA LYS A 219 0.31 -21.94 -3.96
C LYS A 219 -0.45 -20.64 -4.30
N MET A 220 -0.18 -20.00 -5.43
CA MET A 220 -0.83 -18.74 -5.83
C MET A 220 -2.20 -18.95 -6.49
N LEU A 221 -2.48 -20.16 -6.99
CA LEU A 221 -3.75 -20.48 -7.63
C LEU A 221 -4.81 -20.87 -6.59
N PRO A 222 -6.10 -20.59 -6.79
CA PRO A 222 -7.18 -21.09 -5.93
C PRO A 222 -7.10 -22.62 -5.76
N ALA A 223 -7.48 -23.11 -4.57
CA ALA A 223 -7.36 -24.53 -4.22
C ALA A 223 -8.20 -25.42 -5.15
N GLU A 224 -9.31 -24.88 -5.64
CA GLU A 224 -10.31 -25.51 -6.49
C GLU A 224 -9.76 -25.86 -7.88
N ILE A 225 -8.78 -25.10 -8.39
CA ILE A 225 -8.25 -25.25 -9.74
C ILE A 225 -6.78 -25.62 -9.80
N ARG A 226 -6.01 -25.42 -8.72
CA ARG A 226 -4.55 -25.49 -8.76
C ARG A 226 -4.02 -26.83 -9.24
N ASP A 227 -4.58 -27.95 -8.79
CA ASP A 227 -4.12 -29.29 -9.19
C ASP A 227 -4.31 -29.53 -10.69
N ILE A 228 -5.45 -29.08 -11.21
CA ILE A 228 -5.80 -29.27 -12.61
C ILE A 228 -4.93 -28.37 -13.49
N VAL A 229 -4.87 -27.07 -13.17
CA VAL A 229 -4.14 -26.09 -13.96
C VAL A 229 -2.62 -26.36 -13.92
N PHE A 230 -2.06 -26.77 -12.78
CA PHE A 230 -0.64 -27.17 -12.73
C PHE A 230 -0.36 -28.50 -13.43
N GLY A 231 -1.32 -29.41 -13.49
CA GLY A 231 -1.22 -30.69 -14.21
C GLY A 231 -1.27 -30.58 -15.73
N MET A 232 -1.79 -29.46 -16.27
CA MET A 232 -1.91 -29.22 -17.70
C MET A 232 -0.55 -29.01 -18.40
N ARG A 233 -0.44 -29.46 -19.65
CA ARG A 233 0.74 -29.25 -20.48
C ARG A 233 0.76 -27.86 -21.09
N THR A 234 1.95 -27.36 -21.42
CA THR A 234 2.07 -26.11 -22.20
C THR A 234 1.32 -26.26 -23.54
N GLY A 235 0.48 -25.28 -23.84
CA GLY A 235 -0.41 -25.24 -25.00
C GLY A 235 -1.80 -25.82 -24.75
N GLU A 236 -1.98 -26.59 -23.67
CA GLU A 236 -3.25 -27.23 -23.32
C GLU A 236 -4.30 -26.19 -22.89
N ILE A 237 -5.55 -26.44 -23.26
CA ILE A 237 -6.74 -25.63 -22.95
C ILE A 237 -7.64 -26.45 -22.04
N SER A 238 -8.10 -25.85 -20.95
CA SER A 238 -8.96 -26.53 -19.99
C SER A 238 -10.43 -26.61 -20.43
N GLY A 239 -11.25 -27.36 -19.69
CA GLY A 239 -12.69 -27.15 -19.68
C GLY A 239 -13.08 -25.83 -18.99
N PRO A 240 -14.38 -25.49 -18.96
CA PRO A 240 -14.85 -24.33 -18.24
C PRO A 240 -14.99 -24.67 -16.75
N TYR A 241 -14.44 -23.84 -15.88
CA TYR A 241 -14.57 -24.00 -14.42
C TYR A 241 -15.47 -22.92 -13.85
N LYS A 242 -16.44 -23.34 -13.02
CA LYS A 242 -17.28 -22.39 -12.29
C LYS A 242 -16.47 -21.76 -11.16
N MET A 243 -16.31 -20.45 -11.24
CA MET A 243 -15.65 -19.59 -10.26
C MET A 243 -16.65 -18.57 -9.70
N PRO A 244 -16.36 -17.87 -8.58
CA PRO A 244 -17.25 -16.86 -8.03
C PRO A 244 -17.67 -15.78 -9.05
N ASP A 245 -16.77 -15.42 -9.96
CA ASP A 245 -16.96 -14.35 -10.94
C ASP A 245 -17.49 -14.82 -12.30
N GLY A 246 -17.78 -16.12 -12.46
CA GLY A 246 -18.30 -16.66 -13.73
C GLY A 246 -17.79 -18.05 -14.06
N TYR A 247 -17.52 -18.27 -15.35
CA TYR A 247 -16.92 -19.48 -15.89
C TYR A 247 -15.58 -19.12 -16.54
N GLU A 248 -14.52 -19.83 -16.15
CA GLU A 248 -13.15 -19.56 -16.58
C GLU A 248 -12.61 -20.70 -17.44
N ILE A 249 -11.97 -20.35 -18.55
CA ILE A 249 -11.22 -21.28 -19.41
C ILE A 249 -9.75 -20.86 -19.36
N TYR A 250 -8.86 -21.81 -19.08
CA TYR A 250 -7.44 -21.57 -18.96
C TYR A 250 -6.66 -22.17 -20.12
N LYS A 251 -5.55 -21.51 -20.47
CA LYS A 251 -4.51 -22.04 -21.35
C LYS A 251 -3.15 -21.87 -20.72
N ILE A 252 -2.37 -22.95 -20.63
CA ILE A 252 -0.96 -22.85 -20.21
C ILE A 252 -0.15 -22.34 -21.39
N THR A 253 0.40 -21.14 -21.28
CA THR A 253 1.17 -20.50 -22.36
C THR A 253 2.67 -20.70 -22.23
N ASP A 254 3.16 -20.91 -21.02
CA ASP A 254 4.56 -21.22 -20.76
C ASP A 254 4.72 -21.98 -19.44
N ARG A 255 5.85 -22.67 -19.27
CA ARG A 255 6.25 -23.33 -18.03
C ARG A 255 7.75 -23.16 -17.84
N ARG A 256 8.15 -22.72 -16.66
CA ARG A 256 9.57 -22.49 -16.33
C ARG A 256 9.91 -22.96 -14.92
N THR A 257 11.19 -23.25 -14.73
CA THR A 257 11.78 -23.49 -13.42
C THR A 257 12.68 -22.32 -13.07
N VAL A 258 12.38 -21.62 -11.98
CA VAL A 258 13.12 -20.43 -11.54
C VAL A 258 13.70 -20.61 -10.15
N SER A 259 14.84 -19.99 -9.91
CA SER A 259 15.42 -19.86 -8.59
C SER A 259 15.60 -18.39 -8.27
N TYR A 260 15.02 -17.94 -7.17
CA TYR A 260 15.18 -16.57 -6.69
C TYR A 260 16.27 -16.53 -5.62
N SER A 261 17.19 -15.57 -5.76
CA SER A 261 18.20 -15.30 -4.74
C SER A 261 17.59 -14.61 -3.52
N PHE A 262 18.30 -14.66 -2.39
CA PHE A 262 17.89 -13.96 -1.17
C PHE A 262 17.59 -12.47 -1.45
N GLU A 263 18.48 -11.76 -2.16
CA GLU A 263 18.28 -10.34 -2.47
C GLU A 263 17.01 -10.06 -3.28
N GLN A 264 16.61 -10.97 -4.18
CA GLN A 264 15.40 -10.82 -4.98
C GLN A 264 14.12 -10.97 -4.14
N VAL A 265 14.16 -11.77 -3.07
CA VAL A 265 12.98 -12.08 -2.26
C VAL A 265 12.99 -11.43 -0.88
N LYS A 266 14.10 -10.84 -0.45
CA LYS A 266 14.31 -10.29 0.89
C LYS A 266 13.15 -9.40 1.35
N ASN A 267 12.75 -8.43 0.53
CA ASN A 267 11.66 -7.51 0.89
C ASN A 267 10.30 -8.21 0.93
N ALA A 268 10.04 -9.13 0.00
CA ALA A 268 8.78 -9.88 -0.03
C ALA A 268 8.65 -10.79 1.20
N VAL A 269 9.71 -11.54 1.53
CA VAL A 269 9.77 -12.39 2.73
C VAL A 269 9.66 -11.54 4.00
N LYS A 270 10.31 -10.38 4.06
CA LYS A 270 10.19 -9.46 5.20
C LYS A 270 8.75 -9.01 5.43
N LEU A 271 8.05 -8.59 4.37
CA LEU A 271 6.64 -8.20 4.46
C LEU A 271 5.74 -9.38 4.86
N GLN A 272 5.99 -10.57 4.31
CA GLN A 272 5.28 -11.79 4.69
C GLN A 272 5.47 -12.11 6.17
N LEU A 273 6.68 -12.02 6.69
CA LEU A 273 6.97 -12.26 8.10
C LEU A 273 6.34 -11.21 9.01
N ILE A 274 6.28 -9.93 8.58
CA ILE A 274 5.57 -8.88 9.32
C ILE A 274 4.09 -9.22 9.40
N ASP A 275 3.46 -9.55 8.27
CA ASP A 275 2.04 -9.92 8.23
C ASP A 275 1.78 -11.16 9.11
N GLN A 276 2.60 -12.21 9.00
CA GLN A 276 2.48 -13.40 9.82
C GLN A 276 2.59 -13.08 11.32
N LYS A 277 3.58 -12.28 11.73
CA LYS A 277 3.71 -11.84 13.13
C LYS A 277 2.47 -11.04 13.59
N ILE A 278 1.91 -10.18 12.74
CA ILE A 278 0.68 -9.42 13.04
C ILE A 278 -0.48 -10.38 13.23
N GLN A 279 -0.69 -11.34 12.31
CA GLN A 279 -1.78 -12.31 12.40
C GLN A 279 -1.67 -13.18 13.65
N ASP A 280 -0.47 -13.68 13.96
CA ASP A 280 -0.22 -14.50 15.15
C ASP A 280 -0.46 -13.71 16.44
N SER A 281 0.01 -12.45 16.49
CA SER A 281 -0.19 -11.56 17.65
C SER A 281 -1.65 -11.15 17.81
N LEU A 282 -2.36 -10.87 16.71
CA LEU A 282 -3.78 -10.56 16.71
C LEU A 282 -4.60 -11.77 17.17
N LYS A 283 -4.27 -12.97 16.69
CA LYS A 283 -4.90 -14.22 17.13
C LYS A 283 -4.73 -14.40 18.63
N ALA A 284 -3.50 -14.26 19.14
CA ALA A 284 -3.22 -14.39 20.57
C ALA A 284 -3.99 -13.34 21.40
N LEU A 285 -4.05 -12.10 20.94
CA LEU A 285 -4.82 -11.03 21.59
C LEU A 285 -6.32 -11.34 21.59
N LEU A 286 -6.88 -11.79 20.47
CA LEU A 286 -8.29 -12.17 20.39
C LEU A 286 -8.60 -13.34 21.32
N ASP A 287 -7.74 -14.36 21.35
CA ASP A 287 -7.91 -15.53 22.22
C ASP A 287 -7.84 -15.14 23.71
N ASP A 288 -7.06 -14.10 24.06
CA ASP A 288 -7.04 -13.54 25.41
C ASP A 288 -8.29 -12.73 25.75
N LEU A 289 -8.64 -11.75 24.91
CA LEU A 289 -9.84 -10.91 25.09
C LEU A 289 -11.13 -11.71 25.19
N LYS A 290 -11.23 -12.82 24.43
CA LYS A 290 -12.39 -13.73 24.47
C LYS A 290 -12.61 -14.36 25.85
N LYS A 291 -11.58 -14.51 26.69
CA LYS A 291 -11.72 -15.13 28.03
C LYS A 291 -12.61 -14.30 28.96
N ASP A 292 -12.59 -12.99 28.79
CA ASP A 292 -13.35 -12.04 29.62
C ASP A 292 -14.69 -11.63 28.98
N MET A 293 -15.01 -12.15 27.80
CA MET A 293 -16.21 -11.79 27.04
C MET A 293 -17.26 -12.90 27.08
N LYS A 294 -18.52 -12.51 27.34
CA LYS A 294 -19.67 -13.41 27.19
C LYS A 294 -20.12 -13.45 25.73
N ILE A 295 -19.71 -14.49 25.01
CA ILE A 295 -20.04 -14.70 23.60
C ILE A 295 -21.17 -15.74 23.51
N GLN A 296 -22.25 -15.41 22.80
CA GLN A 296 -23.34 -16.33 22.48
C GLN A 296 -23.51 -16.38 20.96
N ILE A 297 -23.55 -17.59 20.41
CA ILE A 297 -23.70 -17.82 18.96
C ILE A 297 -24.99 -18.62 18.74
N ASN A 298 -25.87 -18.11 17.88
CA ASN A 298 -27.07 -18.84 17.46
C ASN A 298 -26.76 -19.69 16.23
N GLU A 299 -26.16 -20.85 16.44
CA GLU A 299 -25.75 -21.80 15.40
C GLU A 299 -26.90 -22.24 14.47
N SER A 300 -28.14 -22.19 14.94
CA SER A 300 -29.30 -22.62 14.15
C SER A 300 -29.59 -21.69 12.96
N LEU A 301 -29.16 -20.44 13.02
CA LEU A 301 -29.33 -19.45 11.96
C LEU A 301 -28.15 -19.43 10.96
N LEU A 302 -27.13 -20.29 11.15
CA LEU A 302 -25.93 -20.36 10.32
C LEU A 302 -25.91 -21.58 9.37
N LYS A 303 -26.98 -22.38 9.33
CA LYS A 303 -27.10 -23.60 8.51
C LYS A 303 -27.89 -23.36 7.22
#